data_AF-A0A835X5U5-F1
#
_entry.id   AF-A0A835X5U5-F1
#
_cell.length_a   1.000
_cell.length_b   1.000
_cell.length_c   1.000
_cell.angle_alpha   90.00
_cell.angle_beta   90.00
_cell.angle_gamma   90.00
#
_symmetry.space_group_name_H-M   'P 1'
#
loop_
_entity.id
_entity.type
_entity.pdbx_description
1 polymer ?
#
loop_
_entity_poly.entity_id
_entity_poly.type
_entity_poly.pdbx_seq_one_letter_code
_entity_poly.pdbx_strand_id
1 'polypeptide(L)'
;MLPREVFSFLLAIVLLKLSGMQTLIRRFSLAESRRAEKFLERDLSKFSEKNKEDLAIRILEDLFSIKVQKQNNYFVIPVSDYLEHSISFHEREWKLVNRRVDAGLVFLTSHETVRLVRKELGSYINSKIQNANVPTMSSSFKEPVKRLESLAKKFPTIVVSSTEYPPCIKHAIEVLEKGENLPHSGRFMLGTYLLSKGQSVEQIAPLFKNAPDYNEKVTLYQLNHLAGSSGSGTKYICPSCEKLKTQDLCFIIPECDGIINPLQFGKKKIVNA
;
A
#
# COMPACT_ATOMS: atom_id res chain seq x y z
N MET A 1 -2.51 12.38 33.50
CA MET A 1 -2.65 11.40 32.40
C MET A 1 -1.40 11.32 31.52
N LEU A 2 -0.77 12.45 31.14
CA LEU A 2 0.41 12.52 30.26
C LEU A 2 1.64 11.64 30.65
N PRO A 3 2.09 11.53 31.92
CA PRO A 3 3.35 10.84 32.21
C PRO A 3 3.33 9.37 31.80
N ARG A 4 2.23 8.67 32.12
CA ARG A 4 2.08 7.24 31.84
C ARG A 4 2.09 6.95 30.33
N GLU A 5 1.51 7.82 29.52
CA GLU A 5 1.48 7.65 28.07
C GLU A 5 2.86 7.82 27.46
N VAL A 6 3.61 8.86 27.87
CA VAL A 6 4.98 9.09 27.40
C VAL A 6 5.90 7.92 27.80
N PHE A 7 5.85 7.47 29.05
CA PHE A 7 6.65 6.32 29.49
C PHE A 7 6.26 5.03 28.76
N SER A 8 4.97 4.80 28.52
CA SER A 8 4.52 3.61 27.78
C SER A 8 5.03 3.61 26.33
N PHE A 9 5.06 4.77 25.69
CA PHE A 9 5.57 4.93 24.34
C PHE A 9 7.08 4.68 24.28
N LEU A 10 7.86 5.28 25.20
CA LEU A 10 9.31 5.05 25.28
C LEU A 10 9.64 3.58 25.56
N LEU A 11 8.90 2.93 26.47
CA LEU A 11 9.07 1.52 26.76
C LEU A 11 8.77 0.65 25.54
N ALA A 12 7.72 0.97 24.78
CA ALA A 12 7.42 0.27 23.53
C ALA A 12 8.56 0.40 22.51
N ILE A 13 9.16 1.59 22.36
CA ILE A 13 10.32 1.81 21.48
C ILE A 13 11.50 0.93 21.92
N VAL A 14 11.82 0.91 23.21
CA VAL A 14 12.90 0.09 23.78
C VAL A 14 12.68 -1.39 23.43
N LEU A 15 11.48 -1.92 23.70
CA LEU A 15 11.16 -3.33 23.43
C LEU A 15 11.23 -3.66 21.93
N LEU A 16 10.70 -2.78 21.07
CA LEU A 16 10.75 -2.96 19.62
C LEU A 16 12.19 -2.97 19.11
N LYS A 17 13.04 -2.09 19.63
CA LYS A 17 14.45 -2.01 19.25
C LYS A 17 15.25 -3.21 19.71
N LEU A 18 15.01 -3.69 20.93
CA LEU A 18 15.62 -4.91 21.45
C LEU A 18 15.20 -6.15 20.66
N SER A 19 13.97 -6.20 20.14
CA SER A 19 13.51 -7.32 19.29
C SER A 19 14.19 -7.38 17.91
N GLY A 20 14.70 -6.26 17.40
CA GLY A 20 15.26 -6.17 16.05
C GLY A 20 14.27 -6.44 14.89
N MET A 21 12.98 -6.67 15.18
CA MET A 21 12.02 -7.12 14.18
C MET A 21 11.36 -5.95 13.44
N GLN A 22 11.81 -5.71 12.21
CA GLN A 22 11.28 -4.66 11.33
C GLN A 22 9.76 -4.75 11.12
N THR A 23 9.20 -5.96 11.08
CA THR A 23 7.76 -6.18 10.93
C THR A 23 6.97 -5.62 12.12
N LEU A 24 7.48 -5.75 13.35
CA LEU A 24 6.83 -5.21 14.54
C LEU A 24 6.91 -3.69 14.57
N ILE A 25 8.06 -3.11 14.22
CA ILE A 25 8.24 -1.66 14.15
C ILE A 25 7.23 -1.06 13.15
N ARG A 26 7.13 -1.63 11.95
CA ARG A 26 6.16 -1.17 10.93
C ARG A 26 4.71 -1.25 11.41
N ARG A 27 4.33 -2.35 12.08
CA ARG A 27 2.97 -2.51 12.64
C ARG A 27 2.69 -1.49 13.74
N PHE A 28 3.66 -1.26 14.61
CA PHE A 28 3.56 -0.28 15.68
C PHE A 28 3.44 1.14 15.13
N SER A 29 4.31 1.54 14.20
CA SER A 29 4.26 2.86 13.55
C SER A 29 2.92 3.11 12.86
N LEU A 30 2.34 2.10 12.20
CA LEU A 30 0.99 2.20 11.62
C LEU A 30 -0.07 2.41 12.70
N ALA A 31 -0.03 1.63 13.79
CA ALA A 31 -0.99 1.76 14.89
C ALA A 31 -0.92 3.16 15.55
N GLU A 32 0.29 3.64 15.84
CA GLU A 32 0.51 4.97 16.42
C GLU A 32 0.15 6.09 15.45
N SER A 33 0.40 5.95 14.14
CA SER A 33 -0.05 6.94 13.15
C SER A 33 -1.57 7.09 13.12
N ARG A 34 -2.32 5.98 13.22
CA ARG A 34 -3.79 6.01 13.31
C ARG A 34 -4.28 6.63 14.62
N ARG A 35 -3.53 6.44 15.71
CA ARG A 35 -3.85 7.05 17.01
C ARG A 35 -3.60 8.56 16.97
N ALA A 36 -2.45 8.98 16.46
CA ALA A 36 -2.08 10.38 16.29
C ALA A 36 -3.02 11.10 15.32
N GLU A 37 -3.46 10.45 14.26
CA GLU A 37 -4.51 10.98 13.37
C GLU A 37 -5.79 11.33 14.13
N LYS A 38 -6.31 10.44 14.98
CA LYS A 38 -7.52 10.73 15.76
C LYS A 38 -7.35 11.93 16.69
N PHE A 39 -6.15 12.11 17.25
CA PHE A 39 -5.87 13.28 18.09
C PHE A 39 -5.81 14.57 17.28
N LEU A 40 -5.08 14.56 16.14
CA LEU A 40 -5.00 15.72 15.24
C LEU A 40 -6.37 16.09 14.67
N GLU A 41 -7.16 15.10 14.23
CA GLU A 41 -8.51 15.33 13.72
C GLU A 41 -9.40 15.97 14.77
N ARG A 42 -9.35 15.47 16.01
CA ARG A 42 -10.10 16.04 17.13
C ARG A 42 -9.67 17.48 17.40
N ASP A 43 -8.37 17.74 17.40
CA ASP A 43 -7.81 19.05 17.71
C ASP A 43 -8.11 20.08 16.59
N LEU A 44 -8.25 19.63 15.34
CA LEU A 44 -8.75 20.45 14.22
C LEU A 44 -10.29 20.63 14.23
N SER A 45 -11.04 19.63 14.70
CA SER A 45 -12.53 19.66 14.67
C SER A 45 -13.15 20.53 15.78
N LYS A 46 -12.42 20.77 16.88
CA LYS A 46 -12.93 21.50 18.05
C LYS A 46 -12.77 23.00 17.87
N PHE A 47 -13.73 23.61 17.18
CA PHE A 47 -13.77 25.04 16.86
C PHE A 47 -13.66 26.00 18.07
N SER A 48 -13.90 25.53 19.30
CA SER A 48 -13.82 26.35 20.52
C SER A 48 -12.42 26.44 21.14
N GLU A 49 -11.45 25.62 20.71
CA GLU A 49 -10.12 25.51 21.34
C GLU A 49 -8.99 25.96 20.38
N LYS A 50 -8.96 27.26 20.02
CA LYS A 50 -8.04 27.85 19.03
C LYS A 50 -6.57 27.45 19.21
N ASN A 51 -6.08 27.37 20.45
CA ASN A 51 -4.69 26.98 20.74
C ASN A 51 -4.34 25.56 20.25
N LYS A 52 -5.28 24.61 20.27
CA LYS A 52 -5.05 23.24 19.82
C LYS A 52 -5.08 23.13 18.30
N GLU A 53 -5.99 23.87 17.68
CA GLU A 53 -6.05 23.99 16.22
C GLU A 53 -4.75 24.60 15.66
N ASP A 54 -4.28 25.72 16.23
CA ASP A 54 -3.03 26.36 15.83
C ASP A 54 -1.82 25.45 16.04
N LEU A 55 -1.85 24.59 17.05
CA LEU A 55 -0.81 23.58 17.28
C LEU A 55 -0.87 22.47 16.22
N ALA A 56 -2.07 21.97 15.90
CA ALA A 56 -2.24 20.94 14.87
C ALA A 56 -1.82 21.44 13.49
N ILE A 57 -2.18 22.67 13.12
CA ILE A 57 -1.74 23.31 11.86
C ILE A 57 -0.21 23.42 11.82
N ARG A 58 0.41 23.89 12.91
CA ARG A 58 1.89 23.95 13.01
C ARG A 58 2.56 22.58 12.87
N ILE A 59 2.01 21.55 13.49
CA ILE A 59 2.53 20.17 13.34
C ILE A 59 2.49 19.73 11.87
N LEU A 60 1.41 20.05 11.14
CA LEU A 60 1.26 19.68 9.73
C LEU A 60 2.28 20.42 8.85
N GLU A 61 2.51 21.70 9.12
CA GLU A 61 3.49 22.50 8.39
C GLU A 61 4.93 22.08 8.71
N ASP A 62 5.29 21.98 10.00
CA ASP A 62 6.65 21.71 10.45
C ASP A 62 7.14 20.30 10.10
N LEU A 63 6.26 19.29 10.21
CA LEU A 63 6.64 17.90 9.99
C LEU A 63 6.45 17.42 8.56
N PHE A 64 5.49 18.01 7.83
CA PHE A 64 5.04 17.49 6.53
C PHE A 64 5.00 18.55 5.44
N SER A 65 5.37 19.80 5.73
CA SER A 65 5.43 20.90 4.77
C SER A 65 4.09 21.21 4.09
N ILE A 66 2.97 20.89 4.74
CA ILE A 66 1.63 21.21 4.24
C ILE A 66 1.19 22.56 4.78
N LYS A 67 0.94 23.52 3.88
CA LYS A 67 0.42 24.84 4.25
C LYS A 67 -1.09 24.80 4.40
N VAL A 68 -1.54 24.47 5.61
CA VAL A 68 -2.97 24.44 5.95
C VAL A 68 -3.43 25.80 6.43
N GLN A 69 -4.47 26.34 5.80
CA GLN A 69 -5.18 27.52 6.29
C GLN A 69 -6.62 27.14 6.63
N LYS A 70 -7.20 27.81 7.63
CA LYS A 70 -8.60 27.63 7.97
C LYS A 70 -9.45 28.67 7.25
N GLN A 71 -10.52 28.21 6.60
CA GLN A 71 -11.56 29.05 6.01
C GLN A 71 -12.94 28.52 6.41
N ASN A 72 -13.63 29.26 7.27
CA ASN A 72 -14.92 28.85 7.84
C ASN A 72 -14.83 27.45 8.50
N ASN A 73 -15.64 26.50 8.03
CA ASN A 73 -15.67 25.11 8.48
C ASN A 73 -14.71 24.18 7.71
N TYR A 74 -13.87 24.73 6.82
CA TYR A 74 -12.95 23.98 6.00
C TYR A 74 -11.50 24.33 6.30
N PHE A 75 -10.65 23.38 5.98
CA PHE A 75 -9.22 23.58 5.83
C PHE A 75 -8.91 23.66 4.34
N VAL A 76 -8.04 24.59 3.96
CA VAL A 76 -7.64 24.78 2.58
C VAL A 76 -6.14 24.61 2.45
N ILE A 77 -5.74 23.94 1.38
CA ILE A 77 -4.33 23.77 1.02
C ILE A 77 -4.13 24.10 -0.47
N PRO A 78 -2.93 24.57 -0.88
CA PRO A 78 -2.61 24.73 -2.30
C PRO A 78 -2.81 23.43 -3.09
N VAL A 79 -3.25 23.55 -4.35
CA VAL A 79 -3.40 22.37 -5.24
C VAL A 79 -2.08 21.61 -5.39
N SER A 80 -0.94 22.30 -5.39
CA SER A 80 0.40 21.66 -5.42
C SER A 80 0.58 20.69 -4.25
N ASP A 81 0.35 21.16 -3.04
CA ASP A 81 0.51 20.40 -1.79
C ASP A 81 -0.48 19.23 -1.79
N TYR A 82 -1.74 19.49 -2.21
CA TYR A 82 -2.73 18.43 -2.31
C TYR A 82 -2.28 17.29 -3.25
N LEU A 83 -1.75 17.62 -4.43
CA LEU A 83 -1.32 16.62 -5.41
C LEU A 83 -0.11 15.82 -4.92
N GLU A 84 0.83 16.47 -4.24
CA GLU A 84 2.01 15.84 -3.65
C GLU A 84 1.60 14.76 -2.63
N HIS A 85 0.69 15.11 -1.71
CA HIS A 85 0.29 14.21 -0.61
C HIS A 85 -0.80 13.20 -1.02
N SER A 86 -1.61 13.49 -2.04
CA SER A 86 -2.66 12.58 -2.51
C SER A 86 -2.17 11.52 -3.50
N ILE A 87 -0.90 11.54 -3.95
CA ILE A 87 -0.39 10.66 -5.01
C ILE A 87 -0.56 9.16 -4.75
N SER A 88 -0.61 8.75 -3.48
CA SER A 88 -0.76 7.34 -3.09
C SER A 88 -2.21 6.89 -2.85
N PHE A 89 -3.16 7.81 -3.00
CA PHE A 89 -4.60 7.55 -2.86
C PHE A 89 -5.19 7.23 -4.23
N HIS A 90 -5.82 6.08 -4.33
CA HIS A 90 -6.38 5.58 -5.59
C HIS A 90 -7.90 5.70 -5.63
N GLU A 91 -8.51 5.86 -4.45
CA GLU A 91 -9.93 6.00 -4.26
C GLU A 91 -10.44 7.28 -4.94
N ARG A 92 -11.62 7.20 -5.58
CA ARG A 92 -12.13 8.26 -6.46
C ARG A 92 -12.27 9.60 -5.74
N GLU A 93 -12.67 9.60 -4.49
CA GLU A 93 -12.85 10.80 -3.63
C GLU A 93 -11.57 11.63 -3.43
N TRP A 94 -10.39 11.02 -3.64
CA TRP A 94 -9.08 11.70 -3.53
C TRP A 94 -8.58 12.23 -4.87
N LYS A 95 -9.23 11.90 -6.00
CA LYS A 95 -8.85 12.47 -7.30
C LYS A 95 -9.20 13.95 -7.31
N LEU A 96 -8.26 14.81 -7.72
CA LEU A 96 -8.45 16.27 -7.74
C LEU A 96 -9.73 16.69 -8.48
N VAL A 97 -10.09 16.00 -9.57
CA VAL A 97 -11.32 16.25 -10.34
C VAL A 97 -12.61 16.07 -9.54
N ASN A 98 -12.56 15.33 -8.43
CA ASN A 98 -13.68 15.10 -7.52
C ASN A 98 -13.57 15.94 -6.23
N ARG A 99 -12.65 16.91 -6.17
CA ARG A 99 -12.47 17.81 -5.03
C ARG A 99 -13.08 19.18 -5.33
N ARG A 100 -13.52 19.87 -4.28
CA ARG A 100 -13.85 21.29 -4.35
C ARG A 100 -12.55 22.10 -4.42
N VAL A 101 -12.38 22.85 -5.50
CA VAL A 101 -11.24 23.75 -5.72
C VAL A 101 -11.76 25.14 -6.01
N ASP A 102 -11.22 26.13 -5.31
CA ASP A 102 -11.52 27.55 -5.55
C ASP A 102 -10.23 28.37 -5.39
N ALA A 103 -9.99 29.31 -6.29
CA ALA A 103 -8.78 30.15 -6.33
C ALA A 103 -7.43 29.37 -6.18
N GLY A 104 -7.34 28.16 -6.72
CA GLY A 104 -6.13 27.32 -6.61
C GLY A 104 -5.94 26.62 -5.26
N LEU A 105 -6.97 26.61 -4.42
CA LEU A 105 -7.00 25.98 -3.10
C LEU A 105 -8.00 24.83 -3.07
N VAL A 106 -7.58 23.70 -2.50
CA VAL A 106 -8.42 22.52 -2.30
C VAL A 106 -9.06 22.56 -0.92
N PHE A 107 -10.38 22.37 -0.85
CA PHE A 107 -11.14 22.39 0.39
C PHE A 107 -11.23 20.98 0.99
N LEU A 108 -10.88 20.87 2.27
CA LEU A 108 -10.80 19.65 3.03
C LEU A 108 -11.53 19.79 4.37
N THR A 109 -12.12 18.71 4.83
CA THR A 109 -12.58 18.56 6.22
C THR A 109 -11.40 18.28 7.16
N SER A 110 -11.59 18.40 8.48
CA SER A 110 -10.56 18.03 9.47
C SER A 110 -10.06 16.59 9.27
N HIS A 111 -10.97 15.67 8.97
CA HIS A 111 -10.65 14.27 8.69
C HIS A 111 -9.74 14.14 7.47
N GLU A 112 -10.13 14.77 6.37
CA GLU A 112 -9.39 14.68 5.10
C GLU A 112 -7.99 15.30 5.20
N THR A 113 -7.87 16.45 5.88
CA THR A 113 -6.59 17.13 6.11
C THR A 113 -5.58 16.23 6.82
N VAL A 114 -6.00 15.54 7.88
CA VAL A 114 -5.10 14.65 8.63
C VAL A 114 -4.89 13.33 7.88
N ARG A 115 -5.91 12.85 7.17
CA ARG A 115 -5.83 11.60 6.40
C ARG A 115 -4.79 11.68 5.30
N LEU A 116 -4.64 12.83 4.63
CA LEU A 116 -3.59 13.09 3.61
C LEU A 116 -2.21 12.72 4.14
N VAL A 117 -1.95 13.04 5.40
CA VAL A 117 -0.63 13.03 6.01
C VAL A 117 -0.34 11.75 6.82
N ARG A 118 -1.31 10.83 6.91
CA ARG A 118 -1.22 9.59 7.71
C ARG A 118 -0.01 8.75 7.31
N LYS A 119 0.30 8.67 6.02
CA LYS A 119 1.40 7.84 5.51
C LYS A 119 2.75 8.43 5.92
N GLU A 120 2.90 9.73 5.78
CA GLU A 120 4.07 10.52 6.19
C GLU A 120 4.26 10.42 7.71
N LEU A 121 3.18 10.53 8.49
CA LEU A 121 3.21 10.35 9.93
C LEU A 121 3.68 8.95 10.35
N GLY A 122 3.17 7.89 9.70
CA GLY A 122 3.66 6.53 9.92
C GLY A 122 5.14 6.37 9.56
N SER A 123 5.57 7.00 8.48
CA SER A 123 6.95 6.97 8.00
C SER A 123 7.89 7.74 8.94
N TYR A 124 7.44 8.89 9.45
CA TYR A 124 8.11 9.69 10.46
C TYR A 124 8.32 8.88 11.75
N ILE A 125 7.26 8.30 12.32
CA ILE A 125 7.35 7.49 13.54
C ILE A 125 8.29 6.31 13.31
N ASN A 126 8.17 5.61 12.18
CA ASN A 126 9.07 4.51 11.85
C ASN A 126 10.52 4.98 11.79
N SER A 127 10.82 6.08 11.09
CA SER A 127 12.19 6.61 10.97
C SER A 127 12.78 6.98 12.33
N LYS A 128 11.99 7.61 13.22
CA LYS A 128 12.41 7.98 14.57
C LYS A 128 12.74 6.74 15.41
N ILE A 129 11.93 5.67 15.31
CA ILE A 129 12.22 4.41 16.00
C ILE A 129 13.50 3.78 15.42
N GLN A 130 13.63 3.69 14.09
CA GLN A 130 14.83 3.10 13.46
C GLN A 130 16.12 3.82 13.88
N ASN A 131 16.09 5.15 13.90
CA ASN A 131 17.25 5.98 14.24
C ASN A 131 17.53 6.07 15.75
N ALA A 132 16.62 5.59 16.60
CA ALA A 132 16.88 5.50 18.04
C ALA A 132 18.01 4.49 18.32
N ASN A 133 18.85 4.79 19.31
CA ASN A 133 19.89 3.87 19.75
C ASN A 133 19.28 2.58 20.28
N VAL A 134 19.93 1.45 20.01
CA VAL A 134 19.56 0.17 20.61
C VAL A 134 20.07 0.19 22.05
N PRO A 135 19.18 0.09 23.07
CA PRO A 135 19.62 0.01 24.44
C PRO A 135 20.26 -1.34 24.73
N THR A 136 21.13 -1.41 25.73
CA THR A 136 21.72 -2.68 26.18
C THR A 136 20.65 -3.60 26.75
N MET A 137 20.64 -4.86 26.33
CA MET A 137 19.68 -5.86 26.78
C MET A 137 19.90 -6.19 28.26
N SER A 138 18.95 -5.81 29.13
CA SER A 138 18.92 -6.24 30.54
C SER A 138 18.12 -7.53 30.71
N SER A 139 18.33 -8.25 31.83
CA SER A 139 17.60 -9.48 32.13
C SER A 139 16.09 -9.28 32.20
N SER A 140 15.63 -8.13 32.71
CA SER A 140 14.21 -7.77 32.83
C SER A 140 13.49 -7.64 31.48
N PHE A 141 14.21 -7.36 30.38
CA PHE A 141 13.61 -7.22 29.05
C PHE A 141 13.56 -8.52 28.24
N LYS A 142 14.26 -9.58 28.67
CA LYS A 142 14.36 -10.85 27.91
C LYS A 142 12.99 -11.49 27.65
N GLU A 143 12.19 -11.69 28.69
CA GLU A 143 10.87 -12.30 28.57
C GLU A 143 9.87 -11.43 27.78
N PRO A 144 9.74 -10.11 28.05
CA PRO A 144 8.92 -9.23 27.23
C PRO A 144 9.29 -9.23 25.74
N VAL A 145 10.58 -9.19 25.41
CA VAL A 145 11.07 -9.21 24.02
C VAL A 145 10.73 -10.54 23.36
N LYS A 146 10.99 -11.67 24.03
CA LYS A 146 10.66 -13.01 23.51
C LYS A 146 9.15 -13.18 23.26
N ARG A 147 8.31 -12.62 24.15
CA ARG A 147 6.85 -12.59 23.94
C ARG A 147 6.48 -11.76 22.73
N LEU A 148 7.09 -10.58 22.54
CA LEU A 148 6.90 -9.75 21.35
C LEU A 148 7.32 -10.47 20.05
N GLU A 149 8.48 -11.13 20.06
CA GLU A 149 8.97 -11.91 18.92
C GLU A 149 8.00 -13.05 18.55
N SER A 150 7.36 -13.68 19.54
CA SER A 150 6.35 -14.71 19.29
C SER A 150 5.13 -14.19 18.53
N LEU A 151 4.74 -12.92 18.74
CA LEU A 151 3.64 -12.26 18.03
C LEU A 151 4.01 -11.86 16.59
N ALA A 152 5.30 -11.83 16.29
CA ALA A 152 5.82 -11.51 14.97
C ALA A 152 6.05 -12.75 14.09
N LYS A 153 5.93 -13.97 14.66
CA LYS A 153 5.88 -15.20 13.87
C LYS A 153 4.77 -15.02 12.85
N LYS A 154 5.16 -14.98 11.57
CA LYS A 154 4.20 -15.11 10.48
C LYS A 154 3.41 -16.37 10.78
N PHE A 155 2.11 -16.25 11.02
CA PHE A 155 1.24 -17.40 10.81
C PHE A 155 1.55 -17.85 9.38
N PRO A 156 2.02 -19.09 9.16
CA PRO A 156 2.03 -19.63 7.83
C PRO A 156 0.56 -19.66 7.42
N THR A 157 0.10 -18.61 6.74
CA THR A 157 -1.12 -18.70 5.96
C THR A 157 -0.79 -19.72 4.91
N ILE A 158 -1.23 -20.96 5.15
CA ILE A 158 -1.34 -21.98 4.12
C ILE A 158 -2.36 -21.40 3.15
N VAL A 159 -1.87 -20.64 2.19
CA VAL A 159 -2.69 -20.19 1.08
C VAL A 159 -2.89 -21.45 0.27
N VAL A 160 -4.02 -22.12 0.47
CA VAL A 160 -4.53 -23.08 -0.50
C VAL A 160 -4.83 -22.24 -1.74
N SER A 161 -3.84 -22.13 -2.63
CA SER A 161 -4.05 -21.50 -3.92
C SER A 161 -4.97 -22.43 -4.67
N SER A 162 -6.19 -21.98 -4.98
CA SER A 162 -6.93 -22.58 -6.08
C SER A 162 -5.99 -22.63 -7.29
N THR A 163 -5.97 -23.77 -7.96
CA THR A 163 -5.28 -23.98 -9.24
C THR A 163 -6.03 -23.30 -10.39
N GLU A 164 -7.22 -22.77 -10.15
CA GLU A 164 -7.99 -22.07 -11.17
C GLU A 164 -7.50 -20.65 -11.43
N TYR A 165 -7.29 -20.35 -12.72
CA TYR A 165 -7.01 -19.00 -13.19
C TYR A 165 -8.23 -18.08 -13.03
N PRO A 166 -8.04 -16.79 -12.69
CA PRO A 166 -9.09 -15.79 -12.82
C PRO A 166 -9.57 -15.67 -14.26
N PRO A 167 -10.81 -15.25 -14.49
CA PRO A 167 -11.41 -15.18 -15.83
C PRO A 167 -10.62 -14.30 -16.80
N CYS A 168 -9.99 -13.21 -16.32
CA CYS A 168 -9.12 -12.37 -17.15
C CYS A 168 -7.86 -13.10 -17.68
N ILE A 169 -7.31 -14.03 -16.89
CA ILE A 169 -6.16 -14.84 -17.30
C ILE A 169 -6.62 -15.99 -18.20
N LYS A 170 -7.77 -16.63 -17.89
CA LYS A 170 -8.38 -17.65 -18.76
C LYS A 170 -8.62 -17.10 -20.16
N HIS A 171 -9.28 -15.94 -20.26
CA HIS A 171 -9.56 -15.30 -21.54
C HIS A 171 -8.27 -14.96 -22.31
N ALA A 172 -7.23 -14.47 -21.63
CA ALA A 172 -5.95 -14.18 -22.28
C ALA A 172 -5.28 -15.43 -22.86
N ILE A 173 -5.39 -16.58 -22.16
CA ILE A 173 -4.90 -17.87 -22.67
C ILE A 173 -5.75 -18.33 -23.85
N GLU A 174 -7.07 -18.27 -23.75
CA GLU A 174 -8.00 -18.67 -24.82
C GLU A 174 -7.78 -17.87 -26.12
N VAL A 175 -7.54 -16.55 -26.01
CA VAL A 175 -7.21 -15.70 -27.17
C VAL A 175 -5.95 -16.21 -27.86
N LEU A 176 -4.90 -16.51 -27.10
CA LEU A 176 -3.66 -17.05 -27.67
C LEU A 176 -3.85 -18.46 -28.23
N GLU A 177 -4.61 -19.33 -27.57
CA GLU A 177 -4.91 -20.69 -28.04
C GLU A 177 -5.66 -20.69 -29.37
N LYS A 178 -6.55 -19.71 -29.59
CA LYS A 178 -7.27 -19.49 -30.86
C LYS A 178 -6.37 -18.92 -31.99
N GLY A 179 -5.12 -18.59 -31.68
CA GLY A 179 -4.22 -17.94 -32.62
C GLY A 179 -4.54 -16.47 -32.87
N GLU A 180 -5.31 -15.84 -31.97
CA GLU A 180 -5.65 -14.43 -32.05
C GLU A 180 -4.57 -13.56 -31.39
N ASN A 181 -4.56 -12.27 -31.75
CA ASN A 181 -3.56 -11.34 -31.22
C ASN A 181 -4.00 -10.80 -29.84
N LEU A 182 -3.30 -11.20 -28.78
CA LEU A 182 -3.46 -10.59 -27.46
C LEU A 182 -2.80 -9.20 -27.42
N PRO A 183 -3.51 -8.13 -26.99
CA PRO A 183 -2.93 -6.78 -26.95
C PRO A 183 -1.75 -6.70 -25.97
N HIS A 184 -0.87 -5.71 -26.16
CA HIS A 184 0.33 -5.55 -25.33
C HIS A 184 0.04 -5.53 -23.82
N SER A 185 -1.01 -4.83 -23.40
CA SER A 185 -1.50 -4.81 -22.01
C SER A 185 -1.92 -6.21 -21.52
N GLY A 186 -2.56 -7.01 -22.37
CA GLY A 186 -2.95 -8.38 -22.09
C GLY A 186 -1.74 -9.30 -21.94
N ARG A 187 -0.73 -9.16 -22.82
CA ARG A 187 0.54 -9.90 -22.72
C ARG A 187 1.29 -9.58 -21.43
N PHE A 188 1.36 -8.29 -21.09
CA PHE A 188 1.95 -7.82 -19.83
C PHE A 188 1.22 -8.41 -18.61
N MET A 189 -0.11 -8.35 -18.60
CA MET A 189 -0.94 -8.95 -17.54
C MET A 189 -0.67 -10.45 -17.39
N LEU A 190 -0.70 -11.20 -18.49
CA LEU A 190 -0.50 -12.66 -18.49
C LEU A 190 0.90 -13.02 -17.99
N GLY A 191 1.95 -12.39 -18.55
CA GLY A 191 3.33 -12.65 -18.15
C GLY A 191 3.59 -12.33 -16.68
N THR A 192 3.20 -11.13 -16.22
CA THR A 192 3.42 -10.73 -14.82
C THR A 192 2.60 -11.55 -13.83
N TYR A 193 1.40 -11.99 -14.18
CA TYR A 193 0.59 -12.89 -13.35
C TYR A 193 1.27 -14.26 -13.16
N LEU A 194 1.67 -14.90 -14.26
CA LEU A 194 2.27 -16.24 -14.24
C LEU A 194 3.63 -16.25 -13.53
N LEU A 195 4.46 -15.23 -13.79
CA LEU A 195 5.72 -15.01 -13.04
C LEU A 195 5.47 -14.80 -11.54
N SER A 196 4.40 -14.08 -11.18
CA SER A 196 4.02 -13.87 -9.76
C SER A 196 3.50 -15.14 -9.09
N LYS A 197 2.94 -16.07 -9.86
CA LYS A 197 2.55 -17.41 -9.40
C LYS A 197 3.72 -18.39 -9.32
N GLY A 198 4.91 -18.00 -9.77
CA GLY A 198 6.14 -18.77 -9.63
C GLY A 198 6.52 -19.60 -10.86
N GLN A 199 5.85 -19.43 -11.99
CA GLN A 199 6.27 -20.06 -13.24
C GLN A 199 7.54 -19.41 -13.79
N SER A 200 8.39 -20.19 -14.45
CA SER A 200 9.61 -19.70 -15.09
C SER A 200 9.34 -19.10 -16.48
N VAL A 201 10.29 -18.33 -17.01
CA VAL A 201 10.18 -17.74 -18.35
C VAL A 201 10.00 -18.82 -19.42
N GLU A 202 10.70 -19.94 -19.27
CA GLU A 202 10.67 -21.09 -20.18
C GLU A 202 9.31 -21.79 -20.16
N GLN A 203 8.61 -21.77 -19.02
CA GLN A 203 7.26 -22.33 -18.91
C GLN A 203 6.21 -21.41 -19.53
N ILE A 204 6.44 -20.09 -19.50
CA ILE A 204 5.47 -19.09 -19.96
C ILE A 204 5.60 -18.82 -21.47
N ALA A 205 6.82 -18.78 -22.01
CA ALA A 205 7.07 -18.43 -23.42
C ALA A 205 6.27 -19.27 -24.44
N PRO A 206 6.06 -20.59 -24.24
CA PRO A 206 5.26 -21.41 -25.16
C PRO A 206 3.82 -20.93 -25.36
N LEU A 207 3.21 -20.25 -24.38
CA LEU A 207 1.83 -19.76 -24.48
C LEU A 207 1.66 -18.70 -25.58
N PHE A 208 2.73 -17.98 -25.92
CA PHE A 208 2.68 -16.92 -26.93
C PHE A 208 2.94 -17.41 -28.35
N LYS A 209 3.31 -18.69 -28.55
CA LYS A 209 3.71 -19.24 -29.87
C LYS A 209 2.64 -19.13 -30.94
N ASN A 210 1.37 -19.17 -30.54
CA ASN A 210 0.24 -19.11 -31.44
C ASN A 210 -0.15 -17.68 -31.82
N ALA A 211 0.45 -16.65 -31.21
CA ALA A 211 0.18 -15.26 -31.58
C ALA A 211 0.66 -14.98 -33.02
N PRO A 212 -0.12 -14.23 -33.84
CA PRO A 212 0.23 -13.96 -35.25
C PRO A 212 1.58 -13.25 -35.45
N ASP A 213 1.99 -12.43 -34.49
CA ASP A 213 3.23 -11.66 -34.47
C ASP A 213 4.30 -12.29 -33.56
N TYR A 214 4.18 -13.59 -33.24
CA TYR A 214 5.11 -14.26 -32.35
C TYR A 214 6.55 -14.19 -32.86
N ASN A 215 7.43 -13.72 -31.98
CA ASN A 215 8.87 -13.82 -32.16
C ASN A 215 9.49 -14.34 -30.86
N GLU A 216 10.16 -15.48 -30.93
CA GLU A 216 10.72 -16.17 -29.77
C GLU A 216 11.74 -15.30 -29.02
N LYS A 217 12.68 -14.67 -29.75
CA LYS A 217 13.72 -13.82 -29.14
C LYS A 217 13.11 -12.63 -28.42
N VAL A 218 12.12 -11.97 -29.03
CA VAL A 218 11.43 -10.82 -28.44
C VAL A 218 10.61 -11.24 -27.22
N THR A 219 9.89 -12.36 -27.30
CA THR A 219 9.06 -12.88 -26.20
C THR A 219 9.92 -13.23 -25.00
N LEU A 220 11.02 -13.97 -25.19
CA LEU A 220 11.96 -14.30 -24.12
C LEU A 220 12.58 -13.05 -23.50
N TYR A 221 12.97 -12.07 -24.30
CA TYR A 221 13.48 -10.81 -23.80
C TYR A 221 12.46 -10.07 -22.93
N GLN A 222 11.22 -9.94 -23.40
CA GLN A 222 10.14 -9.29 -22.65
C GLN A 222 9.85 -10.01 -21.33
N LEU A 223 9.74 -11.34 -21.34
CA LEU A 223 9.47 -12.12 -20.12
C LEU A 223 10.63 -12.04 -19.11
N ASN A 224 11.89 -12.08 -19.57
CA ASN A 224 13.06 -11.89 -18.71
C ASN A 224 13.10 -10.49 -18.08
N HIS A 225 12.74 -9.47 -18.84
CA HIS A 225 12.61 -8.10 -18.33
C HIS A 225 11.50 -8.01 -17.26
N LEU A 226 10.35 -8.64 -17.49
CA LEU A 226 9.27 -8.69 -16.49
C LEU A 226 9.69 -9.43 -15.21
N ALA A 227 10.48 -10.50 -15.34
CA ALA A 227 11.00 -11.28 -14.22
C ALA A 227 12.05 -10.53 -13.38
N GLY A 228 12.61 -9.43 -13.91
CA GLY A 228 13.72 -8.71 -13.29
C GLY A 228 15.09 -9.36 -13.53
N SER A 229 15.17 -10.33 -14.46
CA SER A 229 16.42 -11.03 -14.81
C SER A 229 17.28 -10.26 -15.82
N SER A 230 16.84 -9.08 -16.26
CA SER A 230 17.54 -8.25 -17.25
C SER A 230 17.29 -6.76 -16.99
N GLY A 231 18.26 -5.89 -17.28
CA GLY A 231 18.14 -4.43 -17.08
C GLY A 231 18.27 -3.99 -15.62
N SER A 232 17.36 -3.11 -15.16
CA SER A 232 17.42 -2.45 -13.82
C SER A 232 17.16 -3.39 -12.63
N GLY A 233 16.88 -4.67 -12.85
CA GLY A 233 16.54 -5.64 -11.81
C GLY A 233 15.13 -5.49 -11.23
N THR A 234 14.28 -4.65 -11.83
CA THR A 234 12.91 -4.42 -11.32
C THR A 234 11.99 -5.57 -11.71
N LYS A 235 11.46 -6.30 -10.72
CA LYS A 235 10.44 -7.32 -10.94
C LYS A 235 9.06 -6.68 -11.07
N TYR A 236 8.45 -6.82 -12.25
CA TYR A 236 7.12 -6.27 -12.51
C TYR A 236 6.02 -7.11 -11.86
N ILE A 237 4.92 -6.44 -11.47
CA ILE A 237 3.81 -7.05 -10.74
C ILE A 237 2.54 -7.02 -11.60
N CYS A 238 1.69 -8.04 -11.45
CA CYS A 238 0.40 -8.14 -12.10
C CYS A 238 -0.47 -6.88 -11.86
N PRO A 239 -1.03 -6.25 -12.92
CA PRO A 239 -1.90 -5.09 -12.81
C PRO A 239 -3.11 -5.31 -11.87
N SER A 240 -3.63 -4.22 -11.29
CA SER A 240 -4.85 -4.28 -10.46
C SER A 240 -6.11 -4.58 -11.29
N CYS A 241 -7.14 -5.12 -10.64
CA CYS A 241 -8.43 -5.35 -11.30
C CYS A 241 -9.02 -4.07 -11.90
N GLU A 242 -8.84 -2.91 -11.23
CA GLU A 242 -9.26 -1.61 -11.76
C GLU A 242 -8.49 -1.23 -13.02
N LYS A 243 -7.17 -1.48 -13.05
CA LYS A 243 -6.36 -1.24 -14.25
C LYS A 243 -6.81 -2.11 -15.42
N LEU A 244 -7.11 -3.39 -15.16
CA LEU A 244 -7.64 -4.30 -16.19
C LEU A 244 -9.00 -3.85 -16.72
N LYS A 245 -9.88 -3.32 -15.86
CA LYS A 245 -11.16 -2.73 -16.30
C LYS A 245 -10.95 -1.56 -17.26
N THR A 246 -9.97 -0.69 -16.99
CA THR A 246 -9.67 0.45 -17.88
C THR A 246 -9.02 0.05 -19.21
N GLN A 247 -8.59 -1.19 -19.35
CA GLN A 247 -7.91 -1.71 -20.55
C GLN A 247 -8.74 -2.77 -21.28
N ASP A 248 -10.01 -2.92 -20.92
CA ASP A 248 -10.92 -3.94 -21.46
C ASP A 248 -10.39 -5.39 -21.32
N LEU A 249 -9.63 -5.64 -20.25
CA LEU A 249 -9.04 -6.95 -19.92
C LEU A 249 -9.73 -7.64 -18.73
N CYS A 250 -10.79 -7.04 -18.16
CA CYS A 250 -11.48 -7.56 -16.98
C CYS A 250 -12.79 -8.28 -17.37
N PHE A 251 -12.78 -9.60 -17.29
CA PHE A 251 -13.93 -10.46 -17.57
C PHE A 251 -14.59 -10.88 -16.25
N ILE A 252 -15.17 -9.91 -15.55
CA ILE A 252 -15.66 -10.11 -14.18
C ILE A 252 -16.77 -11.17 -14.10
N ILE A 253 -16.66 -12.05 -13.10
CA ILE A 253 -17.66 -13.08 -12.72
C ILE A 253 -17.96 -12.96 -11.22
N PRO A 254 -19.05 -13.55 -10.69
CA PRO A 254 -19.40 -13.46 -9.27
C PRO A 254 -18.25 -13.85 -8.31
N GLU A 255 -17.41 -14.80 -8.68
CA GLU A 255 -16.25 -15.25 -7.92
C GLU A 255 -15.12 -14.22 -7.83
N CYS A 256 -15.19 -13.14 -8.61
CA CYS A 256 -14.29 -11.99 -8.52
C CYS A 256 -14.76 -10.94 -7.49
N ASP A 257 -15.86 -11.17 -6.78
CA ASP A 257 -16.34 -10.18 -5.82
C ASP A 257 -15.33 -9.96 -4.68
N GLY A 258 -15.12 -8.71 -4.32
CA GLY A 258 -14.20 -8.29 -3.27
C GLY A 258 -12.69 -8.40 -3.57
N ILE A 259 -12.25 -8.84 -4.76
CA ILE A 259 -10.82 -8.86 -5.13
C ILE A 259 -10.37 -7.56 -5.79
N ILE A 260 -9.17 -7.08 -5.42
CA ILE A 260 -8.55 -5.87 -5.98
C ILE A 260 -7.41 -6.18 -6.96
N ASN A 261 -6.94 -7.42 -7.00
CA ASN A 261 -5.90 -7.87 -7.92
C ASN A 261 -6.16 -9.33 -8.37
N PRO A 262 -5.90 -9.70 -9.64
CA PRO A 262 -6.07 -11.08 -10.11
C PRO A 262 -5.35 -12.14 -9.27
N LEU A 263 -4.22 -11.79 -8.65
CA LEU A 263 -3.47 -12.67 -7.76
C LEU A 263 -4.22 -13.07 -6.48
N GLN A 264 -5.35 -12.42 -6.18
CA GLN A 264 -6.22 -12.74 -5.04
C GLN A 264 -7.33 -13.73 -5.39
N PHE A 265 -7.57 -13.97 -6.68
CA PHE A 265 -8.60 -14.88 -7.13
C PHE A 265 -8.38 -16.30 -6.57
N GLY A 266 -9.48 -16.92 -6.11
CA GLY A 266 -9.45 -18.26 -5.51
C GLY A 266 -8.78 -18.36 -4.13
N LYS A 267 -8.27 -17.26 -3.55
CA LYS A 267 -7.75 -17.25 -2.18
C LYS A 267 -8.90 -17.08 -1.19
N LYS A 268 -9.46 -18.18 -0.71
CA LYS A 268 -10.36 -18.14 0.45
C LYS A 268 -9.53 -17.74 1.68
N LYS A 269 -9.92 -16.65 2.36
CA LYS A 269 -9.40 -16.35 3.70
C LYS A 269 -9.94 -17.44 4.63
N ILE A 270 -9.12 -18.42 4.98
CA ILE A 270 -9.41 -19.27 6.13
C ILE A 270 -9.14 -18.38 7.35
N VAL A 271 -10.22 -17.89 7.95
CA VAL A 271 -10.16 -17.31 9.29
C VAL A 271 -10.07 -18.52 10.21
N ASN A 272 -8.89 -18.77 10.77
CA ASN A 272 -8.79 -19.72 11.87
C ASN A 272 -9.63 -19.16 13.02
N ALA A 273 -10.68 -19.89 13.39
CA ALA A 273 -11.42 -19.69 14.63
C ALA A 273 -10.51 -19.98 15.84
#